data_AF-A0A350YZ53-F1
#
_entry.id   AF-A0A350YZ53-F1
#
_cell.length_a   1.000
_cell.length_b   1.000
_cell.length_c   1.000
_cell.angle_alpha   90.00
_cell.angle_beta   90.00
_cell.angle_gamma   90.00
#
_symmetry.space_group_name_H-M   'P 1'
#
loop_
_entity.id
_entity.type
_entity.pdbx_description
1 polymer ?
#
loop_
_entity_poly.entity_id
_entity_poly.type
_entity_poly.pdbx_seq_one_letter_code
_entity_poly.pdbx_strand_id
1 'polypeptide(L)'
;MKTRKLSLFVTILLMGAVFAAAGQPGRNGKNDNRGNKNDKNKGYQLEKRDDYRNHAKFDHNQNRAERDIRYHDAKKKSAKNYSAYKSDNRYGVPEHFRGYKEYRYVPQYGHTVRHFKVKPEVYHGKKGKYYYHAGHFYNYRPGVGYIWIENPIGLVFNDLPYGAVRVSIHGAPYYRVGDVYMVHNRYGYEIVPVQVRPVSRPVIQISATF
;
A
#
# COMPACT_ATOMS: atom_id res chain seq x y z
N MET A 1 -4.15 58.62 -11.19
CA MET A 1 -2.70 58.56 -11.48
C MET A 1 -2.00 57.81 -10.36
N LYS A 2 -1.12 56.84 -10.71
CA LYS A 2 0.15 56.44 -10.05
C LYS A 2 0.07 56.04 -8.55
N THR A 3 0.56 54.88 -8.08
CA THR A 3 1.62 53.96 -8.55
C THR A 3 1.46 52.59 -7.88
N ARG A 4 1.65 51.51 -8.65
CA ARG A 4 1.78 50.13 -8.17
C ARG A 4 3.19 49.95 -7.59
N LYS A 5 3.32 49.29 -6.44
CA LYS A 5 4.60 48.77 -5.93
C LYS A 5 4.68 47.28 -6.23
N LEU A 6 5.46 46.94 -7.26
CA LEU A 6 5.99 45.60 -7.49
C LEU A 6 6.99 45.27 -6.37
N SER A 7 6.84 44.14 -5.70
CA SER A 7 7.92 43.56 -4.88
C SER A 7 8.45 42.31 -5.55
N LEU A 8 9.76 42.32 -5.73
CA LEU A 8 10.60 41.45 -6.53
C LEU A 8 10.74 40.05 -5.92
N PHE A 9 10.84 39.04 -6.80
CA PHE A 9 11.21 37.65 -6.51
C PHE A 9 12.65 37.54 -5.98
N VAL A 10 12.87 36.65 -5.00
CA VAL A 10 14.19 36.06 -4.71
C VAL A 10 14.05 34.54 -4.64
N THR A 11 14.38 33.89 -5.75
CA THR A 11 14.62 32.45 -5.87
C THR A 11 16.07 32.15 -5.50
N ILE A 12 16.30 31.41 -4.42
CA ILE A 12 17.60 30.78 -4.14
C ILE A 12 17.41 29.27 -4.22
N LEU A 13 17.88 28.73 -5.34
CA LEU A 13 18.10 27.32 -5.62
C LEU A 13 19.44 26.95 -4.98
N LEU A 14 19.46 26.01 -4.04
CA LEU A 14 20.69 25.33 -3.65
C LEU A 14 20.48 23.83 -3.67
N MET A 15 21.10 23.24 -4.70
CA MET A 15 21.37 21.81 -4.84
C MET A 15 22.30 21.33 -3.73
N GLY A 16 22.04 20.11 -3.23
CA GLY A 16 22.94 19.42 -2.32
C GLY A 16 22.51 17.97 -2.14
N ALA A 17 22.70 17.14 -3.17
CA ALA A 17 22.60 15.69 -3.06
C ALA A 17 23.98 15.09 -3.37
N VAL A 18 24.70 14.70 -2.31
CA VAL A 18 25.82 13.77 -2.39
C VAL A 18 25.46 12.59 -1.48
N PHE A 19 24.95 11.53 -2.08
CA PHE A 19 24.93 10.22 -1.45
C PHE A 19 25.88 9.33 -2.25
N ALA A 20 27.11 9.23 -1.75
CA ALA A 20 28.05 8.21 -2.17
C ALA A 20 27.51 6.83 -1.76
N ALA A 21 27.13 6.04 -2.74
CA ALA A 21 26.82 4.63 -2.58
C ALA A 21 28.15 3.84 -2.59
N ALA A 22 28.76 3.65 -1.42
CA ALA A 22 29.80 2.63 -1.24
C ALA A 22 29.10 1.31 -0.89
N GLY A 23 29.01 0.42 -1.88
CA GLY A 23 28.45 -0.92 -1.70
C GLY A 23 29.35 -1.77 -0.82
N GLN A 24 28.77 -2.38 0.22
CA GLN A 24 29.38 -3.50 0.92
C GLN A 24 29.01 -4.83 0.25
N PRO A 25 29.94 -5.81 0.24
CA PRO A 25 29.82 -7.05 -0.50
C PRO A 25 28.86 -8.05 0.16
N GLY A 26 27.87 -8.50 -0.62
CA GLY A 26 27.00 -9.61 -0.25
C GLY A 26 27.73 -10.94 -0.34
N ARG A 27 28.18 -11.44 0.82
CA ARG A 27 28.39 -12.86 1.11
C ARG A 27 27.12 -13.64 0.73
N ASN A 28 27.26 -14.68 -0.09
CA ASN A 28 26.50 -15.93 0.09
C ASN A 28 27.19 -17.06 -0.67
N GLY A 29 27.97 -17.84 0.08
CA GLY A 29 28.47 -19.12 -0.36
C GLY A 29 27.33 -20.12 -0.46
N LYS A 30 27.21 -20.75 -1.63
CA LYS A 30 26.53 -22.05 -1.76
C LYS A 30 27.60 -23.11 -1.72
N ASN A 31 27.46 -23.94 -0.70
CA ASN A 31 28.35 -25.01 -0.29
C ASN A 31 27.91 -26.27 -1.04
N ASP A 32 28.54 -26.54 -2.19
CA ASP A 32 28.29 -27.76 -2.96
C ASP A 32 29.09 -28.90 -2.33
N ASN A 33 28.56 -29.44 -1.23
CA ASN A 33 29.15 -30.55 -0.51
C ASN A 33 28.26 -31.80 -0.63
N ARG A 34 28.38 -32.50 -1.76
CA ARG A 34 28.06 -33.93 -1.87
C ARG A 34 29.08 -34.64 -2.77
N GLY A 35 30.25 -34.92 -2.19
CA GLY A 35 30.86 -36.25 -2.40
C GLY A 35 29.91 -37.32 -1.83
N ASN A 36 30.06 -38.61 -2.08
CA ASN A 36 31.12 -39.44 -2.61
C ASN A 36 30.50 -40.86 -2.59
N LYS A 37 30.77 -41.71 -3.57
CA LYS A 37 31.28 -43.07 -3.37
C LYS A 37 31.24 -43.88 -4.67
N ASN A 38 32.45 -44.28 -5.02
CA ASN A 38 32.81 -45.50 -5.74
C ASN A 38 31.78 -46.63 -5.59
N ASP A 39 31.49 -47.31 -6.71
CA ASP A 39 31.51 -48.77 -6.71
C ASP A 39 31.96 -49.26 -8.10
N LYS A 40 33.23 -49.66 -8.15
CA LYS A 40 33.78 -50.49 -9.21
C LYS A 40 33.32 -51.93 -8.95
N ASN A 41 33.01 -52.61 -10.03
CA ASN A 41 33.21 -54.06 -10.21
C ASN A 41 32.20 -54.99 -9.51
N LYS A 42 31.30 -55.57 -10.30
CA LYS A 42 30.94 -56.99 -10.25
C LYS A 42 30.22 -57.39 -11.53
N GLY A 43 30.98 -57.97 -12.45
CA GLY A 43 30.44 -58.92 -13.40
C GLY A 43 29.92 -60.17 -12.70
N TYR A 44 29.19 -60.96 -13.47
CA TYR A 44 28.58 -62.27 -13.20
C TYR A 44 27.11 -62.28 -12.77
N GLN A 45 26.33 -62.84 -13.72
CA GLN A 45 25.08 -63.59 -13.57
C GLN A 45 23.79 -62.83 -13.27
N LEU A 46 22.97 -62.66 -14.31
CA LEU A 46 21.51 -62.61 -14.15
C LEU A 46 20.78 -63.05 -15.43
N GLU A 47 21.04 -64.28 -15.87
CA GLU A 47 20.01 -65.09 -16.54
C GLU A 47 18.98 -65.51 -15.47
N LYS A 48 18.10 -64.57 -15.13
CA LYS A 48 16.82 -64.77 -14.40
C LYS A 48 16.01 -63.46 -14.49
N ARG A 49 15.98 -62.88 -15.69
CA ARG A 49 14.92 -61.98 -16.16
C ARG A 49 13.97 -62.95 -16.87
N ASP A 50 12.80 -63.28 -16.33
CA ASP A 50 11.60 -62.57 -16.77
C ASP A 50 10.39 -62.70 -15.82
N ASP A 51 10.44 -63.51 -14.76
CA ASP A 51 9.22 -63.82 -13.98
C ASP A 51 8.89 -62.83 -12.83
N TYR A 52 9.80 -61.94 -12.44
CA TYR A 52 9.56 -60.97 -11.35
C TYR A 52 9.04 -59.59 -11.82
N ARG A 53 8.76 -59.41 -13.12
CA ARG A 53 8.41 -58.10 -13.69
C ARG A 53 6.93 -57.73 -13.58
N ASN A 54 6.07 -58.65 -13.13
CA ASN A 54 4.62 -58.43 -13.10
C ASN A 54 4.05 -58.06 -11.72
N HIS A 55 4.80 -58.19 -10.62
CA HIS A 55 4.31 -57.77 -9.30
C HIS A 55 4.73 -56.35 -8.87
N ALA A 56 5.75 -55.75 -9.48
CA ALA A 56 6.21 -54.40 -9.14
C ALA A 56 5.33 -53.25 -9.69
N LYS A 57 4.29 -53.55 -10.47
CA LYS A 57 3.41 -52.52 -11.07
C LYS A 57 2.25 -52.09 -10.17
N PHE A 58 1.94 -52.83 -9.10
CA PHE A 58 0.84 -52.47 -8.19
C PHE A 58 1.24 -51.52 -7.04
N ASP A 59 2.52 -51.46 -6.66
CA ASP A 59 2.99 -50.62 -5.54
C ASP A 59 3.31 -49.16 -5.90
N HIS A 60 3.51 -48.85 -7.18
CA HIS A 60 3.80 -47.48 -7.61
C HIS A 60 2.56 -46.57 -7.70
N ASN A 61 1.35 -47.13 -7.67
CA ASN A 61 0.13 -46.33 -7.77
C ASN A 61 -0.32 -45.76 -6.41
N GLN A 62 -0.11 -46.50 -5.31
CA GLN A 62 -0.41 -46.00 -3.95
C GLN A 62 0.48 -44.80 -3.58
N ASN A 63 1.75 -44.82 -3.96
CA ASN A 63 2.70 -43.73 -3.73
C ASN A 63 2.38 -42.45 -4.53
N ARG A 64 1.60 -42.54 -5.61
CA ARG A 64 1.17 -41.37 -6.40
C ARG A 64 -0.06 -40.72 -5.79
N ALA A 65 -1.04 -41.53 -5.37
CA ALA A 65 -2.23 -41.06 -4.67
C ALA A 65 -1.88 -40.37 -3.33
N GLU A 66 -0.97 -40.95 -2.54
CA GLU A 66 -0.51 -40.29 -1.30
C GLU A 66 0.21 -38.97 -1.56
N ARG A 67 0.98 -38.87 -2.65
CA ARG A 67 1.69 -37.63 -3.00
C ARG A 67 0.70 -36.52 -3.36
N ASP A 68 -0.35 -36.84 -4.12
CA ASP A 68 -1.41 -35.89 -4.44
C ASP A 68 -2.21 -35.47 -3.21
N ILE A 69 -2.51 -36.39 -2.29
CA ILE A 69 -3.18 -36.06 -1.02
C ILE A 69 -2.32 -35.10 -0.20
N ARG A 70 -1.01 -35.37 -0.06
CA ARG A 70 -0.08 -34.46 0.64
C ARG A 70 0.05 -33.11 -0.05
N TYR A 71 0.04 -33.07 -1.38
CA TYR A 71 0.09 -31.82 -2.14
C TYR A 71 -1.18 -30.99 -1.96
N HIS A 72 -2.34 -31.63 -2.00
CA HIS A 72 -3.63 -30.99 -1.74
C HIS A 72 -3.74 -30.50 -0.29
N ASP A 73 -3.24 -31.26 0.69
CA ASP A 73 -3.29 -30.87 2.10
C ASP A 73 -2.30 -29.74 2.43
N ALA A 74 -1.10 -29.73 1.82
CA ALA A 74 -0.16 -28.62 1.92
C ALA A 74 -0.74 -27.32 1.31
N LYS A 75 -1.42 -27.42 0.17
CA LYS A 75 -2.11 -26.29 -0.47
C LYS A 75 -3.31 -25.82 0.35
N LYS A 76 -4.03 -26.73 1.02
CA LYS A 76 -5.11 -26.40 1.96
C LYS A 76 -4.58 -25.70 3.21
N LYS A 77 -3.43 -26.14 3.75
CA LYS A 77 -2.76 -25.51 4.90
C LYS A 77 -2.22 -24.12 4.54
N SER A 78 -1.65 -23.92 3.35
CA SER A 78 -1.24 -22.58 2.91
C SER A 78 -2.43 -21.64 2.70
N ALA A 79 -3.54 -22.14 2.16
CA ALA A 79 -4.79 -21.38 2.04
C ALA A 79 -5.40 -21.02 3.42
N LYS A 80 -5.32 -21.92 4.40
CA LYS A 80 -5.76 -21.64 5.78
C LYS A 80 -4.88 -20.60 6.48
N ASN A 81 -3.58 -20.57 6.21
CA ASN A 81 -2.68 -19.54 6.71
C ASN A 81 -2.94 -18.16 6.06
N TYR A 82 -3.41 -18.12 4.80
CA TYR A 82 -3.95 -16.89 4.21
C TYR A 82 -5.25 -16.43 4.88
N SER A 83 -6.05 -17.36 5.44
CA SER A 83 -7.25 -17.00 6.20
C SER A 83 -6.95 -16.44 7.59
N ALA A 84 -5.71 -16.54 8.10
CA ALA A 84 -5.31 -15.86 9.34
C ALA A 84 -5.18 -14.33 9.16
N TYR A 85 -5.19 -13.85 7.92
CA TYR A 85 -5.46 -12.45 7.58
C TYR A 85 -6.96 -12.16 7.40
N LYS A 86 -7.87 -13.06 7.82
CA LYS A 86 -9.24 -12.66 8.12
C LYS A 86 -9.11 -11.63 9.23
N SER A 87 -9.19 -10.38 8.79
CA SER A 87 -9.14 -9.16 9.55
C SER A 87 -9.74 -9.42 10.93
N ASP A 88 -8.88 -9.30 11.93
CA ASP A 88 -9.32 -9.17 13.31
C ASP A 88 -10.45 -8.12 13.31
N ASN A 89 -11.70 -8.58 13.47
CA ASN A 89 -12.91 -7.76 13.35
C ASN A 89 -12.95 -6.64 14.40
N ARG A 90 -11.94 -6.54 15.26
CA ARG A 90 -11.74 -5.47 16.24
C ARG A 90 -11.59 -4.09 15.58
N TYR A 91 -11.10 -4.01 14.34
CA TYR A 91 -11.02 -2.76 13.59
C TYR A 91 -11.87 -2.91 12.32
N GLY A 92 -13.18 -2.70 12.46
CA GLY A 92 -14.13 -2.81 11.36
C GLY A 92 -13.60 -2.13 10.10
N VAL A 93 -13.69 -2.81 8.96
CA VAL A 93 -13.20 -2.26 7.69
C VAL A 93 -13.97 -0.98 7.38
N PRO A 94 -13.28 0.19 7.27
CA PRO A 94 -13.92 1.43 6.90
C PRO A 94 -14.73 1.26 5.63
N GLU A 95 -15.89 1.91 5.56
CA GLU A 95 -16.87 1.67 4.50
C GLU A 95 -16.26 1.82 3.09
N HIS A 96 -15.39 2.82 2.90
CA HIS A 96 -14.71 3.09 1.63
C HIS A 96 -13.70 2.01 1.20
N PHE A 97 -13.29 1.12 2.11
CA PHE A 97 -12.44 -0.04 1.80
C PHE A 97 -13.22 -1.33 1.56
N ARG A 98 -14.55 -1.34 1.79
CA ARG A 98 -15.35 -2.55 1.60
C ARG A 98 -15.36 -2.96 0.13
N GLY A 99 -15.03 -4.22 -0.13
CA GLY A 99 -14.94 -4.77 -1.49
C GLY A 99 -13.67 -4.42 -2.25
N TYR A 100 -12.75 -3.66 -1.65
CA TYR A 100 -11.46 -3.34 -2.28
C TYR A 100 -10.51 -4.54 -2.14
N LYS A 101 -10.15 -5.20 -3.26
CA LYS A 101 -9.35 -6.44 -3.23
C LYS A 101 -7.92 -6.21 -2.73
N GLU A 102 -7.42 -5.00 -2.91
CA GLU A 102 -6.08 -4.57 -2.56
C GLU A 102 -5.96 -4.04 -1.14
N TYR A 103 -7.08 -3.94 -0.43
CA TYR A 103 -7.13 -3.51 0.97
C TYR A 103 -6.55 -4.59 1.88
N ARG A 104 -5.81 -4.14 2.90
CA ARG A 104 -5.31 -4.99 3.98
C ARG A 104 -5.11 -4.16 5.25
N TYR A 105 -5.43 -4.77 6.39
CA TYR A 105 -5.08 -4.20 7.69
C TYR A 105 -3.71 -4.72 8.14
N VAL A 106 -2.80 -3.81 8.48
CA VAL A 106 -1.47 -4.15 9.00
C VAL A 106 -1.36 -3.58 10.42
N PRO A 107 -1.22 -4.40 11.48
CA PRO A 107 -1.31 -3.93 12.86
C PRO A 107 -0.43 -2.73 13.22
N GLN A 108 0.76 -2.62 12.63
CA GLN A 108 1.69 -1.51 12.88
C GLN A 108 1.30 -0.20 12.15
N TYR A 109 0.57 -0.29 11.04
CA TYR A 109 0.29 0.84 10.15
C TYR A 109 -1.19 1.18 10.01
N GLY A 110 -2.09 0.30 10.47
CA GLY A 110 -3.53 0.43 10.30
C GLY A 110 -4.01 -0.03 8.91
N HIS A 111 -4.92 0.74 8.32
CA HIS A 111 -5.52 0.42 7.04
C HIS A 111 -4.57 0.76 5.89
N THR A 112 -4.33 -0.20 5.00
CA THR A 112 -3.42 -0.01 3.87
C THR A 112 -4.00 -0.56 2.58
N VAL A 113 -3.53 -0.01 1.46
CA VAL A 113 -3.88 -0.41 0.10
C VAL A 113 -2.60 -0.77 -0.63
N ARG A 114 -2.54 -1.95 -1.26
CA ARG A 114 -1.33 -2.39 -1.96
C ARG A 114 -1.06 -1.59 -3.25
N HIS A 115 -2.10 -1.38 -4.05
CA HIS A 115 -2.06 -0.57 -5.25
C HIS A 115 -3.45 0.01 -5.54
N PHE A 116 -3.49 1.13 -6.25
CA PHE A 116 -4.75 1.72 -6.72
C PHE A 116 -5.06 1.23 -8.13
N LYS A 117 -6.36 1.07 -8.43
CA LYS A 117 -6.82 0.77 -9.79
C LYS A 117 -6.60 1.97 -10.72
N VAL A 118 -6.79 3.18 -10.19
CA VAL A 118 -6.54 4.46 -10.86
C VAL A 118 -5.35 5.14 -10.19
N LYS A 119 -4.47 5.76 -10.96
CA LYS A 119 -3.29 6.45 -10.42
C LYS A 119 -3.75 7.55 -9.43
N PRO A 120 -3.27 7.55 -8.18
CA PRO A 120 -3.63 8.59 -7.22
C PRO A 120 -2.97 9.92 -7.59
N GLU A 121 -3.58 11.01 -7.15
CA GLU A 121 -2.96 12.33 -7.21
C GLU A 121 -1.82 12.40 -6.19
N VAL A 122 -0.70 13.04 -6.56
CA VAL A 122 0.50 13.08 -5.73
C VAL A 122 0.78 14.51 -5.29
N TYR A 123 0.84 14.71 -3.98
CA TYR A 123 1.10 15.98 -3.34
C TYR A 123 2.43 15.95 -2.60
N HIS A 124 3.21 17.02 -2.72
CA HIS A 124 4.51 17.14 -2.09
C HIS A 124 4.40 18.07 -0.89
N GLY A 125 4.56 17.52 0.32
CA GLY A 125 4.62 18.29 1.55
C GLY A 125 6.00 18.23 2.20
N LYS A 126 6.16 18.96 3.31
CA LYS A 126 7.43 19.04 4.05
C LYS A 126 7.95 17.67 4.53
N LYS A 127 7.04 16.75 4.88
CA LYS A 127 7.36 15.40 5.38
C LYS A 127 7.43 14.33 4.28
N GLY A 128 7.31 14.73 3.02
CA GLY A 128 7.38 13.82 1.87
C GLY A 128 6.13 13.84 1.00
N LYS A 129 5.92 12.74 0.29
CA LYS A 129 4.83 12.59 -0.69
C LYS A 129 3.57 12.06 -0.02
N TYR A 130 2.45 12.69 -0.36
CA TYR A 130 1.10 12.27 0.01
C TYR A 130 0.35 11.89 -1.25
N TYR A 131 -0.45 10.83 -1.15
CA TYR A 131 -1.22 10.31 -2.27
C TYR A 131 -2.69 10.50 -1.94
N TYR A 132 -3.45 11.09 -2.84
CA TYR A 132 -4.89 11.31 -2.64
C TYR A 132 -5.68 10.45 -3.60
N HIS A 133 -6.66 9.74 -3.07
CA HIS A 133 -7.53 8.88 -3.86
C HIS A 133 -8.88 8.71 -3.17
N ALA A 134 -9.97 8.93 -3.90
CA ALA A 134 -11.35 8.74 -3.44
C ALA A 134 -11.65 9.41 -2.09
N GLY A 135 -11.25 10.67 -1.90
CA GLY A 135 -11.55 11.42 -0.67
C GLY A 135 -10.54 11.25 0.45
N HIS A 136 -9.56 10.36 0.32
CA HIS A 136 -8.65 9.99 1.41
C HIS A 136 -7.18 10.22 1.05
N PHE A 137 -6.38 10.53 2.07
CA PHE A 137 -4.93 10.66 1.96
C PHE A 137 -4.21 9.39 2.37
N TYR A 138 -3.09 9.16 1.70
CA TYR A 138 -2.23 8.01 1.94
C TYR A 138 -0.76 8.42 1.98
N ASN A 139 0.03 7.68 2.75
CA ASN A 139 1.48 7.74 2.75
C ASN A 139 2.05 6.44 2.19
N TYR A 140 2.99 6.51 1.24
CA TYR A 140 3.58 5.31 0.65
C TYR A 140 4.79 4.82 1.47
N ARG A 141 4.80 3.53 1.79
CA ARG A 141 5.93 2.84 2.41
C ARG A 141 6.37 1.63 1.58
N PRO A 142 7.65 1.52 1.20
CA PRO A 142 8.16 0.34 0.50
C PRO A 142 7.89 -0.96 1.26
N GLY A 143 7.45 -2.00 0.57
CA GLY A 143 7.06 -3.29 1.16
C GLY A 143 5.68 -3.30 1.84
N VAL A 144 5.11 -2.11 2.14
CA VAL A 144 3.78 -1.98 2.75
C VAL A 144 2.72 -1.50 1.75
N GLY A 145 3.05 -0.56 0.87
CA GLY A 145 2.08 0.09 -0.01
C GLY A 145 1.59 1.41 0.58
N TYR A 146 0.33 1.76 0.31
CA TYR A 146 -0.28 3.04 0.64
C TYR A 146 -1.03 2.95 1.96
N ILE A 147 -0.51 3.61 2.99
CA ILE A 147 -1.07 3.64 4.33
C ILE A 147 -2.08 4.76 4.40
N TRP A 148 -3.33 4.47 4.76
CA TRP A 148 -4.33 5.49 5.00
C TRP A 148 -3.91 6.38 6.16
N ILE A 149 -3.97 7.69 5.97
CA ILE A 149 -3.68 8.66 7.00
C ILE A 149 -4.88 9.59 7.16
N GLU A 150 -5.07 10.06 8.38
CA GLU A 150 -5.99 11.14 8.65
C GLU A 150 -5.47 12.45 8.04
N ASN A 151 -6.41 13.31 7.61
CA ASN A 151 -6.21 14.56 6.91
C ASN A 151 -4.89 15.26 7.30
N PRO A 152 -3.89 15.33 6.40
CA PRO A 152 -2.55 15.82 6.74
C PRO A 152 -2.58 17.34 6.93
N ILE A 153 -2.90 17.76 8.15
CA ILE A 153 -3.02 19.17 8.53
C ILE A 153 -1.73 19.94 8.18
N GLY A 154 -1.90 21.11 7.57
CA GLY A 154 -0.81 21.96 7.12
C GLY A 154 -0.20 21.58 5.77
N LEU A 155 -0.75 20.58 5.07
CA LEU A 155 -0.41 20.34 3.67
C LEU A 155 -0.97 21.48 2.81
N VAL A 156 -0.13 22.06 1.95
CA VAL A 156 -0.50 23.18 1.08
C VAL A 156 -0.53 22.71 -0.39
N PHE A 157 -1.59 23.08 -1.10
CA PHE A 157 -1.78 22.84 -2.53
C PHE A 157 -1.62 24.14 -3.30
N ASN A 158 -0.97 24.13 -4.45
CA ASN A 158 -0.93 25.32 -5.30
C ASN A 158 -2.30 25.61 -5.92
N ASP A 159 -3.01 24.54 -6.30
CA ASP A 159 -4.31 24.58 -6.95
C ASP A 159 -5.33 23.77 -6.13
N LEU A 160 -6.61 24.14 -6.24
CA LEU A 160 -7.67 23.36 -5.60
C LEU A 160 -7.81 22.00 -6.28
N PRO A 161 -7.99 20.91 -5.50
CA PRO A 161 -8.34 19.63 -6.08
C PRO A 161 -9.65 19.71 -6.88
N TYR A 162 -9.76 18.89 -7.92
CA TYR A 162 -10.98 18.83 -8.72
C TYR A 162 -12.19 18.50 -7.86
N GLY A 163 -13.30 19.21 -8.07
CA GLY A 163 -14.53 19.04 -7.29
C GLY A 163 -14.54 19.78 -5.95
N ALA A 164 -13.56 20.65 -5.68
CA ALA A 164 -13.60 21.53 -4.51
C ALA A 164 -14.78 22.51 -4.59
N VAL A 165 -15.55 22.57 -3.50
CA VAL A 165 -16.68 23.49 -3.35
C VAL A 165 -16.32 24.56 -2.33
N ARG A 166 -16.60 25.83 -2.66
CA ARG A 166 -16.44 26.94 -1.70
C ARG A 166 -17.59 26.92 -0.70
N VAL A 167 -17.26 26.92 0.59
CA VAL A 167 -18.23 26.95 1.70
C VAL A 167 -17.90 28.12 2.62
N SER A 168 -18.91 28.71 3.28
CA SER A 168 -18.68 29.75 4.29
C SER A 168 -18.96 29.17 5.67
N ILE A 169 -17.98 29.24 6.56
CA ILE A 169 -18.08 28.79 7.95
C ILE A 169 -17.76 29.99 8.83
N HIS A 170 -18.74 30.45 9.61
CA HIS A 170 -18.61 31.66 10.45
C HIS A 170 -18.19 32.92 9.67
N GLY A 171 -18.67 33.08 8.44
CA GLY A 171 -18.34 34.22 7.58
C GLY A 171 -16.96 34.15 6.91
N ALA A 172 -16.12 33.18 7.26
CA ALA A 172 -14.84 32.94 6.59
C ALA A 172 -15.01 31.95 5.42
N PRO A 173 -14.37 32.18 4.26
CA PRO A 173 -14.42 31.27 3.13
C PRO A 173 -13.47 30.10 3.32
N TYR A 174 -13.99 28.89 3.12
CA TYR A 174 -13.25 27.64 3.05
C TYR A 174 -13.51 26.96 1.71
N TYR A 175 -12.66 26.01 1.36
CA TYR A 175 -12.86 25.10 0.24
C TYR A 175 -12.92 23.68 0.77
N ARG A 176 -13.91 22.90 0.35
CA ARG A 176 -14.16 21.55 0.84
C ARG A 176 -14.11 20.53 -0.30
N VAL A 177 -13.44 19.41 -0.06
CA VAL A 177 -13.49 18.20 -0.90
C VAL A 177 -13.67 16.99 0.01
N GLY A 178 -14.79 16.27 -0.11
CA GLY A 178 -15.13 15.22 0.85
C GLY A 178 -15.19 15.79 2.28
N ASP A 179 -14.42 15.26 3.22
CA ASP A 179 -14.35 15.78 4.60
C ASP A 179 -13.06 16.59 4.88
N VAL A 180 -12.37 16.99 3.82
CA VAL A 180 -11.15 17.81 3.89
C VAL A 180 -11.52 19.26 3.70
N TYR A 181 -11.10 20.11 4.64
CA TYR A 181 -11.31 21.55 4.59
C TYR A 181 -9.99 22.26 4.33
N MET A 182 -10.04 23.26 3.46
CA MET A 182 -8.90 24.02 3.00
C MET A 182 -9.15 25.52 3.14
N VAL A 183 -8.10 26.26 3.50
CA VAL A 183 -8.09 27.73 3.53
C VAL A 183 -7.09 28.24 2.51
N HIS A 184 -7.46 29.30 1.79
CA HIS A 184 -6.53 29.98 0.89
C HIS A 184 -5.58 30.87 1.70
N ASN A 185 -4.28 30.70 1.47
CA ASN A 185 -3.18 31.47 2.06
C ASN A 185 -2.24 31.98 0.96
N ARG A 186 -1.16 32.70 1.34
CA ARG A 186 -0.20 33.26 0.37
C ARG A 186 0.60 32.22 -0.44
N TYR A 187 0.55 30.96 -0.04
CA TYR A 187 1.28 29.83 -0.65
C TYR A 187 0.36 28.86 -1.39
N GLY A 188 -0.97 29.08 -1.36
CA GLY A 188 -1.96 28.20 -1.97
C GLY A 188 -3.10 27.84 -1.01
N TYR A 189 -3.55 26.59 -1.03
CA TYR A 189 -4.68 26.09 -0.25
C TYR A 189 -4.17 25.12 0.81
N GLU A 190 -4.28 25.49 2.08
CA GLU A 190 -3.79 24.71 3.20
C GLU A 190 -4.89 23.86 3.83
N ILE A 191 -4.64 22.57 4.03
CA ILE A 191 -5.54 21.71 4.81
C ILE A 191 -5.54 22.17 6.26
N VAL A 192 -6.73 22.51 6.75
CA VAL A 192 -6.94 22.97 8.12
C VAL A 192 -7.91 22.05 8.84
N PRO A 193 -7.75 21.86 10.17
CA PRO A 193 -8.81 21.23 10.94
C PRO A 193 -10.02 22.14 10.88
N VAL A 194 -11.19 21.58 10.58
CA VAL A 194 -12.41 22.38 10.65
C VAL A 194 -12.65 22.67 12.13
N GLN A 195 -12.53 23.95 12.52
CA GLN A 195 -12.91 24.36 13.85
C GLN A 195 -14.44 24.38 13.89
N VAL A 196 -15.04 23.22 14.13
CA VAL A 196 -16.43 23.18 14.60
C VAL A 196 -16.37 23.74 16.02
N ARG A 197 -16.53 25.06 16.17
CA ARG A 197 -17.06 25.53 17.45
C ARG A 197 -18.42 24.84 17.57
N PRO A 198 -18.72 24.12 18.67
CA PRO A 198 -20.06 23.60 18.87
C PRO A 198 -21.00 24.80 18.86
N VAL A 199 -21.64 25.04 17.72
CA VAL A 199 -22.63 26.10 17.61
C VAL A 199 -23.82 25.56 18.39
N SER A 200 -24.03 26.11 19.58
CA SER A 200 -25.30 25.97 20.25
C SER A 200 -26.35 26.67 19.39
N ARG A 201 -26.95 25.88 18.48
CA ARG A 201 -28.17 26.08 17.68
C ARG A 201 -27.99 26.38 16.18
N PRO A 202 -28.83 25.78 15.32
CA PRO A 202 -28.83 26.03 13.89
C PRO A 202 -29.65 27.28 13.57
N VAL A 203 -29.10 28.16 12.74
CA VAL A 203 -29.90 29.00 11.83
C VAL A 203 -29.37 28.68 10.45
N ILE A 204 -30.00 27.72 9.79
CA ILE A 204 -29.74 27.41 8.38
C ILE A 204 -30.60 28.36 7.57
N GLN A 205 -30.00 29.40 6.99
CA GLN A 205 -30.60 30.18 5.92
C GLN A 205 -29.91 29.76 4.62
N ILE A 206 -30.62 28.99 3.79
CA ILE A 206 -30.18 28.69 2.42
C ILE A 206 -30.93 29.67 1.53
N SER A 207 -30.26 30.71 1.05
CA SER A 207 -30.75 31.51 -0.06
C SER A 207 -30.13 30.97 -1.35
N ALA A 208 -30.94 30.32 -2.18
CA ALA A 208 -30.62 30.05 -3.57
C ALA A 208 -31.21 31.21 -4.40
N THR A 209 -30.36 32.00 -5.03
CA THR A 209 -30.75 32.90 -6.13
C THR A 209 -30.44 32.19 -7.44
N PHE A 210 -31.47 32.03 -8.27
CA PHE A 210 -31.39 31.55 -9.65
C PHE A 210 -31.15 32.72 -10.60
#